data_AF-A0A2V6C7P0-F1
#
_entry.id   AF-A0A2V6C7P0-F1
#
_cell.length_a   1.000
_cell.length_b   1.000
_cell.length_c   1.000
_cell.angle_alpha   90.00
_cell.angle_beta   90.00
_cell.angle_gamma   90.00
#
_symmetry.space_group_name_H-M   'P 1'
#
loop_
_entity.id
_entity.type
_entity.pdbx_description
1 polymer ?
#
loop_
_entity_poly.entity_id
_entity_poly.type
_entity_poly.pdbx_seq_one_letter_code
_entity_poly.pdbx_strand_id
1 'polypeptide(L)' 'MKWITREKVKVDRVACPWLIKNFVDPQAEFIFVPANQVGAKARELGATPFDIDGCELGHHG' A
#
# COMPACT_ATOMS: atom_id res chain seq x y z
N MET A 1 11.89 -1.04 0.76
CA MET A 1 10.85 -0.53 1.68
C MET A 1 9.61 -1.41 1.61
N LYS A 2 8.83 -1.51 2.69
CA LYS A 2 7.57 -2.28 2.71
C LYS A 2 6.37 -1.36 2.50
N TRP A 3 5.48 -1.75 1.60
CA TRP A 3 4.26 -1.05 1.26
C TRP A 3 3.08 -1.96 1.53
N ILE A 4 2.00 -1.42 2.10
CA ILE A 4 0.84 -2.22 2.48
C ILE A 4 -0.45 -1.56 1.99
N THR A 5 -1.36 -2.37 1.45
CA THR A 5 -2.71 -1.94 1.09
C THR A 5 -3.72 -3.04 1.35
N ARG A 6 -4.99 -2.74 1.13
CA ARG A 6 -6.10 -3.67 1.27
C ARG A 6 -6.15 -4.66 0.10
N GLU A 7 -6.50 -5.91 0.38
CA GLU A 7 -6.64 -6.98 -0.61
C GLU A 7 -7.77 -6.73 -1.62
N LYS A 8 -7.83 -7.58 -2.65
CA LYS A 8 -8.65 -7.47 -3.87
C LYS A 8 -8.07 -6.53 -4.92
N VAL A 9 -8.17 -6.95 -6.17
CA VAL A 9 -7.66 -6.21 -7.33
C VAL A 9 -8.53 -4.97 -7.58
N LYS A 10 -7.86 -3.82 -7.68
CA LYS A 10 -8.37 -2.53 -8.15
C LYS A 10 -7.24 -1.86 -8.96
N VAL A 11 -7.60 -0.96 -9.87
CA VAL A 11 -6.63 -0.31 -10.76
C VAL A 11 -5.49 0.31 -9.95
N ASP A 12 -5.81 1.09 -8.92
CA ASP A 12 -4.80 1.78 -8.10
C ASP A 12 -3.89 0.82 -7.33
N ARG A 13 -4.42 -0.34 -6.91
CA ARG A 13 -3.65 -1.38 -6.18
C ARG A 13 -2.72 -2.20 -7.07
N VAL A 14 -2.78 -2.00 -8.38
CA VAL A 14 -1.85 -2.57 -9.35
C VAL A 14 -0.93 -1.48 -9.90
N ALA A 15 -1.48 -0.31 -10.21
CA ALA A 15 -0.74 0.83 -10.74
C ALA A 15 0.25 1.41 -9.71
N CYS A 16 -0.15 1.59 -8.45
CA CYS A 16 0.74 2.13 -7.42
C CYS A 16 1.96 1.23 -7.18
N PRO A 17 1.82 -0.11 -6.98
CA PRO A 17 2.98 -0.99 -6.87
C PRO A 17 3.91 -0.95 -8.10
N TRP A 18 3.34 -0.86 -9.29
CA TRP A 18 4.13 -0.72 -10.52
C TRP A 18 4.93 0.59 -10.52
N LEU A 19 4.30 1.73 -10.23
CA LEU A 19 4.98 3.03 -10.16
C LEU A 19 6.08 3.04 -9.10
N ILE A 20 5.80 2.53 -7.91
CA ILE A 20 6.76 2.46 -6.81
C ILE A 20 7.97 1.63 -7.23
N LYS A 21 7.76 0.44 -7.83
CA LYS A 21 8.85 -0.42 -8.33
C LYS A 21 9.71 0.24 -9.39
N ASN A 22 9.11 1.02 -10.28
CA ASN A 22 9.83 1.56 -11.43
C ASN A 22 10.51 2.91 -11.14
N PHE A 23 9.96 3.71 -10.22
CA PHE A 23 10.40 5.10 -10.04
C PHE A 23 10.80 5.48 -8.62
N VAL A 24 10.48 4.67 -7.60
CA VAL A 24 10.75 5.00 -6.18
C VAL A 24 11.74 4.01 -5.57
N ASP A 25 11.41 2.72 -5.60
CA ASP A 25 12.19 1.66 -4.96
C ASP A 25 12.02 0.33 -5.72
N PRO A 26 13.00 -0.07 -6.54
CA PRO A 26 13.00 -1.35 -7.26
C PRO A 26 12.93 -2.58 -6.34
N GLN A 27 13.38 -2.43 -5.09
CA GLN A 27 13.37 -3.47 -4.06
C GLN A 27 12.14 -3.39 -3.15
N ALA A 28 11.12 -2.60 -3.52
CA ALA A 28 9.88 -2.51 -2.76
C ALA A 28 9.20 -3.88 -2.63
N GLU A 29 8.72 -4.15 -1.41
CA GLU A 29 7.89 -5.30 -1.06
C GLU A 29 6.45 -4.84 -0.84
N PHE A 30 5.48 -5.58 -1.37
CA PHE A 30 4.06 -5.23 -1.30
C PHE A 30 3.29 -6.27 -0.50
N ILE A 31 2.50 -5.79 0.45
CA ILE A 31 1.71 -6.60 1.37
C ILE A 31 0.24 -6.27 1.14
N PHE A 32 -0.57 -7.30 0.91
CA PHE A 32 -2.02 -7.16 0.71
C PHE A 32 -2.75 -7.91 1.82
N VAL A 33 -3.60 -7.20 2.57
CA VAL A 33 -4.33 -7.77 3.71
C VAL A 33 -5.81 -7.33 3.70
N PRO A 34 -6.72 -8.00 4.42
CA PRO A 34 -8.07 -7.50 4.62
C PRO A 34 -8.10 -6.03 5.04
N ALA A 35 -9.07 -5.26 4.54
CA ALA A 35 -9.11 -3.80 4.73
C ALA A 35 -9.07 -3.38 6.22
N ASN A 36 -9.72 -4.14 7.09
CA ASN A 36 -9.73 -3.91 8.54
C ASN A 36 -8.40 -4.25 9.23
N GLN A 37 -7.46 -4.90 8.55
CA GLN A 37 -6.16 -5.29 9.10
C GLN A 37 -5.01 -4.37 8.67
N VAL A 38 -5.19 -3.53 7.65
CA VAL A 38 -4.12 -2.71 7.08
C VAL A 38 -3.42 -1.87 8.14
N GLY A 39 -4.17 -1.13 8.97
CA GLY A 39 -3.58 -0.27 9.99
C GLY A 39 -2.81 -1.03 11.08
N ALA A 40 -3.31 -2.18 11.52
CA ALA A 40 -2.62 -3.01 12.51
C ALA A 40 -1.34 -3.62 11.93
N LYS A 41 -1.41 -4.17 10.71
CA LYS A 41 -0.28 -4.79 10.03
C LYS A 41 0.77 -3.79 9.55
N ALA A 42 0.37 -2.58 9.17
CA ALA A 42 1.28 -1.49 8.85
C ALA A 42 2.23 -1.19 10.03
N ARG A 43 1.67 -1.06 11.25
CA ARG A 43 2.45 -0.83 12.47
C ARG A 43 3.34 -2.02 12.83
N GLU A 44 2.80 -3.23 12.78
CA GLU A 44 3.53 -4.47 13.09
C GLU A 44 4.74 -4.68 12.16
N LEU A 45 4.57 -4.39 10.86
CA LEU A 45 5.56 -4.69 9.83
C LEU A 45 6.44 -3.50 9.47
N GLY A 46 6.19 -2.32 10.05
CA GLY A 46 6.84 -1.06 9.65
C GLY A 46 6.60 -0.73 8.17
N ALA A 47 5.39 -0.97 7.68
CA ALA A 47 5.03 -0.82 6.27
C ALA A 47 4.23 0.47 6.03
N THR A 48 4.51 1.15 4.93
CA THR A 48 3.83 2.39 4.54
C THR A 48 2.49 2.09 3.87
N PRO A 49 1.35 2.57 4.41
CA PRO A 49 0.05 2.36 3.80
C PRO A 49 -0.17 3.21 2.54
N PHE A 50 -0.80 2.64 1.51
CA PHE A 50 -1.20 3.35 0.27
C PHE A 50 -2.58 2.87 -0.23
N ASP A 51 -3.29 3.67 -1.04
CA ASP A 51 -4.64 3.38 -1.55
C ASP A 51 -5.63 2.89 -0.46
N ILE A 52 -5.62 3.57 0.68
CA ILE A 52 -6.60 3.37 1.74
C ILE A 52 -7.14 4.71 2.22
N ASP A 53 -8.37 4.70 2.72
CA ASP A 53 -9.01 5.91 3.23
C ASP A 53 -8.26 6.36 4.50
N GLY A 54 -7.90 7.65 4.55
CA GLY A 54 -7.24 8.25 5.70
C GLY A 54 -5.76 7.92 5.88
N CYS A 55 -5.07 7.27 4.93
CA CYS A 55 -3.61 7.29 4.91
C CYS A 55 -3.07 8.60 4.33
N GLU A 56 -1.81 8.90 4.66
CA GLU A 56 -1.09 10.06 4.12
C GLU A 56 -1.04 10.05 2.59
N LEU A 57 -0.98 8.86 1.97
CA LEU A 57 -1.00 8.65 0.53
C LEU A 57 -2.38 8.13 0.06
N GLY A 58 -3.44 8.77 0.56
CA GLY A 58 -4.83 8.46 0.26
C GLY A 58 -5.44 9.40 -0.79
N HIS A 59 -6.71 9.17 -1.11
CA HIS A 59 -7.46 10.08 -1.97
C HIS A 59 -7.86 11.36 -1.22
N HIS A 60 -7.46 12.51 -1.73
CA HIS A 60 -7.88 13.83 -1.25
C HIS A 60 -8.86 14.43 -2.26
N GLY A 61 -10.10 13.92 -2.26
CA GLY A 61 -11.20 14.37 -3.11
C GLY A 61 -12.24 15.18 -2.34
#